data_AF-A0A7C0XPD7-F1
#
_entry.id   AF-A0A7C0XPD7-F1
#
_cell.length_a   1.000
_cell.length_b   1.000
_cell.length_c   1.000
_cell.angle_alpha   90.00
_cell.angle_beta   90.00
_cell.angle_gamma   90.00
#
_symmetry.space_group_name_H-M   'P 1'
#
loop_
_entity.id
_entity.type
_entity.pdbx_description
1 polymer ?
#
loop_
_entity_poly.entity_id
_entity_poly.type
_entity_poly.pdbx_seq_one_letter_code
_entity_poly.pdbx_strand_id
1 'polypeptide(L)'
;RLGLGKELEHECERLNCDPFVPSPNQGIIAVVTRRGTEASERLKAVDDAETRREAEVEQEVLKVIGGGCSLPVGVHACCGREGGKESGSGNKEGVELAVYFGFGREKYVLRRAVLSRDRSLQEAREFAKLFLAAADTGDSRR
;
A
#
# COMPACT_ATOMS: atom_id res chain seq x y z
N ARG A 1 -12.28 -9.81 -10.66
CA ARG A 1 -13.25 -10.43 -9.72
C ARG A 1 -14.56 -10.79 -10.41
N LEU A 2 -15.17 -9.89 -11.20
CA LEU A 2 -16.46 -10.11 -11.86
C LEU A 2 -16.40 -10.87 -13.21
N GLY A 3 -15.28 -11.51 -13.55
CA GLY A 3 -15.12 -12.17 -14.87
C GLY A 3 -14.97 -11.24 -16.08
N LEU A 4 -15.26 -9.95 -15.93
CA LEU A 4 -15.32 -8.97 -17.02
C LEU A 4 -14.00 -8.71 -17.78
N GLY A 5 -12.85 -9.20 -17.30
CA GLY A 5 -11.55 -8.90 -17.92
C GLY A 5 -11.40 -9.34 -19.37
N LYS A 6 -12.30 -10.20 -19.88
CA LYS A 6 -12.34 -10.68 -21.27
C LYS A 6 -13.50 -10.09 -22.09
N GLU A 7 -14.39 -9.34 -21.47
CA GLU A 7 -15.65 -8.85 -22.05
C GLU A 7 -15.66 -7.32 -22.21
N LEU A 8 -14.54 -6.65 -21.90
CA LEU A 8 -14.44 -5.20 -22.09
C LEU A 8 -14.41 -4.90 -23.60
N GLU A 9 -15.36 -4.08 -24.04
CA GLU A 9 -15.47 -3.60 -25.42
C GLU A 9 -14.28 -2.70 -25.83
N HIS A 10 -13.47 -2.26 -24.86
CA HIS A 10 -12.32 -1.39 -25.05
C HIS A 10 -11.02 -2.06 -24.62
N GLU A 11 -9.94 -1.76 -25.36
CA GLU A 11 -8.58 -2.10 -24.95
C GLU A 11 -8.27 -1.46 -23.59
N CYS A 12 -7.81 -2.30 -22.66
CA CYS A 12 -7.47 -1.89 -21.31
C CYS A 12 -6.04 -2.32 -21.02
N GLU A 13 -5.28 -1.43 -20.38
CA GLU A 13 -3.95 -1.71 -19.90
C GLU A 13 -3.94 -1.71 -18.36
N ARG A 14 -3.15 -2.60 -17.78
CA ARG A 14 -2.88 -2.57 -16.34
C ARG A 14 -1.87 -1.47 -16.05
N LEU A 15 -2.29 -0.44 -15.33
CA LEU A 15 -1.38 0.62 -14.90
C LEU A 15 -0.34 0.07 -13.93
N ASN A 16 0.92 0.46 -14.15
CA ASN A 16 1.99 0.19 -13.20
C ASN A 16 1.77 1.00 -11.91
N CYS A 17 2.12 0.41 -10.77
CA CYS A 17 2.13 1.09 -9.46
C CYS A 17 3.15 2.24 -9.38
N ASP A 18 3.89 2.51 -10.46
CA ASP A 18 4.72 3.69 -10.68
C ASP A 18 4.33 4.42 -11.97
N PRO A 19 3.84 5.67 -11.93
CA PRO A 19 3.55 6.50 -10.76
C PRO A 19 2.15 6.27 -10.15
N PHE A 20 1.34 5.35 -10.69
CA PHE A 20 -0.06 5.16 -10.28
C PHE A 20 -0.16 4.32 -9.00
N VAL A 21 0.27 4.89 -7.88
CA VAL A 21 0.21 4.21 -6.58
C VAL A 21 -1.26 3.95 -6.20
N PRO A 22 -1.65 2.68 -5.95
CA PRO A 22 -3.01 2.32 -5.55
C PRO A 22 -3.51 3.03 -4.29
N SER A 23 -4.83 3.04 -4.12
CA SER A 23 -5.44 3.40 -2.84
C SER A 23 -4.99 2.41 -1.75
N PRO A 24 -4.81 2.85 -0.49
CA PRO A 24 -4.48 1.95 0.60
C PRO A 24 -5.46 0.76 0.68
N ASN A 25 -4.92 -0.43 0.89
CA ASN A 25 -5.58 -1.73 0.99
C ASN A 25 -6.36 -2.16 -0.27
N GLN A 26 -6.04 -1.61 -1.45
CA GLN A 26 -6.73 -1.97 -2.69
C GLN A 26 -6.55 -3.46 -3.00
N GLY A 27 -7.67 -4.13 -3.29
CA GLY A 27 -7.63 -5.55 -3.67
C GLY A 27 -7.54 -6.53 -2.50
N ILE A 28 -7.42 -6.06 -1.26
CA ILE A 28 -7.43 -6.89 -0.05
C ILE A 28 -8.88 -7.22 0.36
N ILE A 29 -9.11 -8.40 0.93
CA ILE A 29 -10.39 -8.79 1.54
C ILE A 29 -10.16 -8.96 3.03
N ALA A 30 -10.78 -8.10 3.84
CA ALA A 30 -10.77 -8.23 5.29
C ALA A 30 -11.99 -9.01 5.77
N VAL A 31 -11.76 -10.03 6.61
CA VAL A 31 -12.82 -10.78 7.28
C VAL A 31 -12.72 -10.53 8.78
N VAL A 32 -13.83 -10.15 9.41
CA VAL A 32 -13.87 -9.72 10.82
C VAL A 32 -14.75 -10.65 11.63
N THR A 33 -14.25 -11.08 12.79
CA THR A 33 -14.99 -11.91 13.76
C THR A 33 -14.80 -11.40 15.17
N ARG A 34 -15.70 -11.79 16.08
CA ARG A 34 -15.45 -11.63 17.52
C ARG A 34 -14.26 -12.49 17.95
N ARG A 35 -13.37 -11.93 18.76
CA ARG A 35 -12.19 -12.61 19.30
C ARG A 35 -12.60 -13.85 20.11
N GLY A 36 -11.83 -14.94 20.00
CA GLY A 36 -12.01 -16.15 20.80
C GLY A 36 -13.21 -17.02 20.40
N THR A 37 -13.82 -16.75 19.24
CA THR A 37 -14.90 -17.58 18.69
C THR A 37 -14.34 -18.67 17.78
N GLU A 38 -15.11 -19.74 17.55
CA GLU A 38 -14.76 -20.77 16.56
C GLU A 38 -14.51 -20.18 15.17
N ALA A 39 -15.28 -19.17 14.77
CA ALA A 39 -15.07 -18.44 13.52
C ALA A 39 -13.68 -17.78 13.47
N SER A 40 -13.22 -17.19 14.57
CA SER A 40 -11.88 -16.58 14.67
C SER A 40 -10.76 -17.61 14.52
N GLU A 41 -10.96 -18.83 15.00
CA GLU A 41 -9.99 -19.92 14.83
C GLU A 41 -9.96 -20.43 13.39
N ARG A 42 -11.14 -20.60 12.77
CA ARG A 42 -11.27 -21.02 11.37
C ARG A 42 -10.61 -20.02 10.39
N LEU A 43 -10.72 -18.72 10.67
CA LEU A 43 -10.13 -17.69 9.80
C LEU A 43 -8.60 -17.73 9.72
N LYS A 44 -7.91 -18.31 10.71
CA LYS A 44 -6.44 -18.47 10.66
C LYS A 44 -5.97 -19.27 9.44
N ALA A 45 -6.83 -20.15 8.90
CA ALA A 45 -6.48 -20.99 7.75
C ALA A 45 -6.50 -20.26 6.40
N VAL A 46 -7.21 -19.12 6.29
CA VAL A 46 -7.34 -18.34 5.05
C VAL A 46 -6.55 -17.04 5.08
N ASP A 47 -5.78 -16.85 6.15
CA ASP A 47 -5.13 -15.62 6.50
C ASP A 47 -3.71 -15.57 5.94
N ASP A 48 -3.45 -14.62 5.05
CA ASP A 48 -2.16 -14.45 4.39
C ASP A 48 -1.29 -13.45 5.17
N ALA A 49 -0.19 -13.95 5.74
CA ALA A 49 0.68 -13.16 6.61
C ALA A 49 1.46 -12.04 5.89
N GLU A 50 1.63 -12.14 4.57
CA GLU A 50 2.28 -11.09 3.78
C GLU A 50 1.29 -9.97 3.47
N THR A 51 0.12 -10.31 2.95
CA THR A 51 -0.96 -9.36 2.68
C THR A 51 -1.46 -8.67 3.93
N ARG A 52 -1.49 -9.33 5.09
CA ARG A 52 -1.74 -8.62 6.35
C ARG A 52 -0.65 -7.60 6.67
N ARG A 53 0.63 -7.94 6.49
CA ARG A 53 1.74 -7.00 6.75
C ARG A 53 1.70 -5.82 5.79
N GLU A 54 1.45 -6.07 4.51
CA GLU A 54 1.22 -5.04 3.50
C GLU A 54 0.09 -4.10 3.95
N ALA A 55 -1.06 -4.68 4.33
CA ALA A 55 -2.22 -3.92 4.78
C ALA A 55 -1.94 -3.07 6.02
N GLU A 56 -1.25 -3.65 7.01
CA GLU A 56 -0.90 -2.95 8.25
C GLU A 56 0.09 -1.81 7.99
N VAL A 57 1.11 -2.02 7.14
CA VAL A 57 2.05 -0.98 6.73
C VAL A 57 1.34 0.17 6.03
N GLU A 58 0.48 -0.12 5.05
CA GLU A 58 -0.29 0.89 4.33
C GLU A 58 -1.21 1.69 5.27
N GLN A 59 -1.87 0.97 6.19
CA GLN A 59 -2.74 1.56 7.20
C GLN A 59 -1.96 2.45 8.19
N GLU A 60 -0.75 2.06 8.60
CA GLU A 60 0.08 2.87 9.49
C GLU A 60 0.52 4.18 8.84
N VAL A 61 0.88 4.17 7.56
CA VAL A 61 1.16 5.38 6.79
C VAL A 61 -0.06 6.28 6.76
N LEU A 62 -1.24 5.73 6.41
CA LEU A 62 -2.48 6.49 6.31
C LEU A 62 -2.89 7.15 7.63
N LYS A 63 -2.74 6.44 8.75
CA LYS A 63 -3.00 6.96 10.11
C LYS A 63 -2.13 8.18 10.44
N VAL A 64 -0.88 8.19 9.99
CA VAL A 64 0.05 9.31 10.23
C VAL A 64 -0.27 10.50 9.32
N ILE A 65 -0.56 10.25 8.05
CA ILE A 65 -0.91 11.28 7.06
C ILE A 65 -2.26 11.95 7.40
N GLY A 66 -3.10 11.31 8.23
CA GLY A 66 -4.40 11.85 8.61
C GLY A 66 -5.47 11.64 7.53
N GLY A 67 -5.27 10.64 6.67
CA GLY A 67 -6.12 10.41 5.50
C GLY A 67 -7.39 9.62 5.79
N GLY A 68 -8.53 10.27 5.57
CA GLY A 68 -9.77 9.58 5.19
C GLY A 68 -9.83 9.38 3.67
N CYS A 69 -10.90 8.73 3.18
CA CYS A 69 -11.08 8.38 1.76
C CYS A 69 -11.08 9.56 0.77
N SER A 70 -11.09 10.81 1.24
CA SER A 70 -11.16 12.01 0.41
C SER A 70 -9.80 12.65 0.09
N LEU A 71 -8.70 12.16 0.68
CA LEU A 71 -7.36 12.67 0.34
C LEU A 71 -6.85 12.02 -0.96
N PRO A 72 -6.19 12.77 -1.86
CA PRO A 72 -5.54 12.24 -3.05
C PRO A 72 -4.22 11.54 -2.69
N VAL A 73 -4.32 10.48 -1.90
CA VAL A 73 -3.20 9.70 -1.37
C VAL A 73 -3.22 8.28 -1.93
N GLY A 74 -2.07 7.83 -2.40
CA GLY A 74 -1.82 6.44 -2.74
C GLY A 74 -0.77 5.86 -1.78
N VAL A 75 -1.00 4.65 -1.28
CA VAL A 75 -0.06 3.94 -0.41
C VAL A 75 -0.06 2.48 -0.85
N HIS A 76 1.11 1.96 -1.20
CA HIS A 76 1.25 0.58 -1.64
C HIS A 76 2.47 -0.05 -0.99
N ALA A 77 2.24 -1.13 -0.26
CA ALA A 77 3.25 -1.97 0.35
C ALA A 77 3.28 -3.33 -0.36
N CYS A 78 4.47 -3.84 -0.66
CA CYS A 78 4.66 -5.13 -1.32
C CYS A 78 5.74 -5.93 -0.58
N CYS A 79 5.38 -7.09 -0.05
CA CYS A 79 6.35 -8.08 0.38
C CYS A 79 6.86 -8.82 -0.86
N GLY A 80 8.18 -8.99 -1.00
CA GLY A 80 8.77 -9.67 -2.16
C GLY A 80 8.26 -11.10 -2.31
N ARG A 81 7.29 -11.33 -3.20
CA ARG A 81 6.70 -12.64 -3.49
C ARG A 81 7.45 -13.38 -4.59
N GLU A 82 7.66 -14.68 -4.42
CA GLU A 82 8.13 -15.55 -5.50
C GLU A 82 7.04 -15.64 -6.59
N GLY A 83 7.25 -14.97 -7.73
CA GLY A 83 6.37 -15.02 -8.89
C GLY A 83 5.76 -13.68 -9.33
N GLY A 84 5.91 -12.61 -8.55
CA GLY A 84 5.49 -11.26 -8.93
C GLY A 84 6.58 -10.52 -9.69
N LYS A 85 6.75 -10.77 -10.99
CA LYS A 85 7.46 -9.81 -11.85
C LYS A 85 6.52 -8.66 -12.14
N GLU A 86 6.52 -7.61 -11.31
CA GLU A 86 6.18 -6.25 -11.74
C GLU A 86 6.54 -5.27 -10.61
N SER A 87 7.54 -4.42 -10.92
CA SER A 87 8.07 -3.30 -10.16
C SER A 87 8.88 -3.61 -8.90
N GLY A 88 10.18 -3.80 -9.09
CA GLY A 88 11.18 -3.79 -8.00
C GLY A 88 12.23 -4.89 -8.14
N SER A 89 13.51 -4.51 -8.24
CA SER A 89 14.64 -5.44 -8.22
C SER A 89 14.63 -6.19 -6.90
N GLY A 90 14.18 -7.45 -6.93
CA GLY A 90 13.96 -8.28 -5.76
C GLY A 90 15.15 -8.36 -4.81
N ASN A 91 15.06 -7.61 -3.72
CA ASN A 91 15.63 -8.04 -2.45
C ASN A 91 14.48 -8.63 -1.62
N LYS A 92 14.48 -9.95 -1.40
CA LYS A 92 13.42 -10.68 -0.67
C LYS A 92 13.37 -10.33 0.84
N GLU A 93 14.23 -9.44 1.29
CA GLU A 93 14.49 -9.16 2.71
C GLU A 93 13.65 -8.01 3.30
N GLY A 94 12.85 -7.30 2.49
CA GLY A 94 12.10 -6.12 2.94
C GLY A 94 10.65 -6.03 2.47
N VAL A 95 9.97 -4.99 2.95
CA VAL A 95 8.67 -4.54 2.46
C VAL A 95 8.90 -3.28 1.64
N GLU A 96 8.69 -3.35 0.34
CA GLU A 96 8.74 -2.18 -0.52
C GLU A 96 7.53 -1.30 -0.24
N LEU A 97 7.75 0.00 -0.02
CA LEU A 97 6.70 0.97 0.25
C LEU A 97 6.79 2.11 -0.77
N ALA A 98 5.66 2.42 -1.42
CA ALA A 98 5.47 3.62 -2.23
C ALA A 98 4.33 4.48 -1.66
N VAL A 99 4.58 5.78 -1.52
CA VAL A 99 3.60 6.75 -1.03
C VAL A 99 3.52 7.92 -2.00
N TYR A 100 2.32 8.14 -2.52
CA TYR A 100 1.94 9.25 -3.37
C TYR A 100 1.00 10.19 -2.60
N PHE A 101 1.19 11.49 -2.73
CA PHE A 101 0.24 12.48 -2.22
C PHE A 101 0.13 13.68 -3.15
N GLY A 102 -1.09 14.02 -3.56
CA GLY A 102 -1.39 15.20 -4.38
C GLY A 102 -1.73 16.44 -3.55
N PHE A 103 -1.13 17.59 -3.87
CA PHE A 103 -1.35 18.89 -3.22
C PHE A 103 -2.15 19.88 -4.11
N GLY A 104 -2.62 19.43 -5.27
CA GLY A 104 -3.32 20.26 -6.25
C GLY A 104 -3.27 19.66 -7.65
N ARG A 105 -3.63 20.44 -8.67
CA ARG A 105 -3.76 19.96 -10.07
C ARG A 105 -2.45 19.40 -10.67
N GLU A 106 -1.30 19.94 -10.27
CA GLU A 106 0.01 19.59 -10.86
C GLU A 106 1.11 19.37 -9.81
N LYS A 107 0.75 19.36 -8.52
CA LYS A 107 1.72 19.20 -7.44
C LYS A 107 1.47 17.87 -6.75
N TYR A 108 2.47 17.01 -6.75
CA TYR A 108 2.44 15.76 -6.01
C TYR A 108 3.81 15.46 -5.41
N VAL A 109 3.84 14.56 -4.43
CA VAL A 109 5.06 13.97 -3.91
C VAL A 109 4.91 12.46 -3.99
N LEU A 110 5.88 11.81 -4.63
CA LEU A 110 6.03 10.35 -4.67
C LEU A 110 7.35 9.99 -4.01
N ARG A 111 7.30 9.17 -2.95
CA ARG A 111 8.50 8.68 -2.27
C ARG A 111 8.41 7.17 -2.09
N ARG A 112 9.59 6.54 -2.06
CA ARG A 112 9.76 5.10 -1.87
C ARG A 112 10.73 4.79 -0.75
N ALA A 113 10.53 3.66 -0.11
CA ALA A 113 11.45 3.08 0.87
C ALA A 113 11.39 1.55 0.80
N VAL A 114 12.42 0.90 1.29
CA VAL A 114 12.40 -0.53 1.62
C VAL A 114 12.47 -0.63 3.13
N LEU A 115 11.45 -1.25 3.73
CA LEU A 115 11.33 -1.39 5.17
C LEU A 115 11.81 -2.77 5.60
N SER A 116 12.43 -2.86 6.76
CA SER A 116 12.81 -4.11 7.40
C SER A 116 11.57 -4.88 7.84
N ARG A 117 11.50 -6.20 7.61
CA ARG A 117 10.27 -6.98 7.94
C ARG A 117 9.91 -6.95 9.43
N ASP A 118 10.91 -6.95 10.29
CA ASP A 118 10.81 -6.94 11.76
C ASP A 118 10.35 -5.58 12.33
N ARG A 119 10.67 -4.48 11.66
CA ARG A 119 10.34 -3.11 12.10
C ARG A 119 9.43 -2.36 11.14
N SER A 120 8.82 -3.06 10.18
CA SER A 120 8.03 -2.47 9.08
C SER A 120 7.00 -1.44 9.54
N LEU A 121 6.26 -1.68 10.62
CA LEU A 121 5.27 -0.72 11.15
C LEU A 121 5.92 0.56 11.73
N GLN A 122 7.04 0.41 12.44
CA GLN A 122 7.76 1.54 13.00
C GLN A 122 8.38 2.39 11.88
N GLU A 123 9.08 1.73 10.94
CA GLU A 123 9.75 2.40 9.84
C GLU A 123 8.73 3.09 8.89
N ALA A 124 7.57 2.47 8.66
CA ALA A 124 6.46 3.07 7.91
C ALA A 124 5.95 4.37 8.58
N ARG A 125 5.82 4.35 9.91
CA ARG A 125 5.40 5.53 10.68
C ARG A 125 6.43 6.65 10.63
N GLU A 126 7.72 6.32 10.75
CA GLU A 126 8.82 7.29 10.64
C GLU A 126 8.89 7.89 9.23
N PHE A 127 8.77 7.03 8.21
CA PHE A 127 8.69 7.44 6.81
C PHE A 127 7.53 8.42 6.57
N ALA A 128 6.34 8.12 7.08
CA ALA A 128 5.17 8.98 6.91
C ALA A 128 5.32 10.35 7.61
N LYS A 129 5.97 10.41 8.78
CA LYS A 129 6.27 11.69 9.45
C LYS A 129 7.24 12.56 8.63
N LEU A 130 8.30 11.95 8.10
CA LEU A 130 9.26 12.64 7.24
C LEU A 130 8.61 13.10 5.93
N PHE A 131 7.69 12.30 5.39
CA PHE A 131 6.92 12.63 4.20
C PHE A 131 6.10 13.91 4.39
N LEU A 132 5.35 14.02 5.49
CA LEU A 132 4.56 15.23 5.81
C LEU A 132 5.46 16.46 6.01
N ALA A 133 6.55 16.32 6.76
CA ALA A 133 7.48 17.43 6.98
C ALA A 133 8.08 17.95 5.66
N ALA A 134 8.36 17.06 4.70
CA ALA A 134 8.85 17.44 3.38
C ALA A 134 7.76 18.07 2.49
N ALA A 135 6.51 17.67 2.67
CA ALA A 135 5.37 18.27 1.99
C ALA A 135 5.11 19.72 2.42
N ASP A 136 5.22 20.00 3.73
CA ASP A 136 5.00 21.34 4.29
C ASP A 136 6.11 22.33 3.93
N THR A 137 7.32 21.85 3.67
CA THR A 137 8.52 22.68 3.36
C THR A 137 8.64 23.06 1.89
N GLY A 138 7.71 22.63 1.03
CA GLY A 138 7.67 23.04 -0.38
C GLY A 138 8.71 22.37 -1.28
N ASP A 139 9.38 21.31 -0.81
CA ASP A 139 10.28 20.45 -1.60
C ASP A 139 9.45 19.54 -2.53
N SER A 140 8.72 20.19 -3.42
CA SER A 140 7.92 19.57 -4.48
C SER A 140 8.84 19.32 -5.67
N ARG A 141 9.32 18.08 -5.80
CA ARG A 141 9.94 17.64 -7.05
C ARG A 141 8.89 17.71 -8.16
N ARG A 142 9.22 18.48 -9.20
CA ARG A 142 8.49 18.54 -10.47
C ARG A 142 8.66 17.24 -11.24
#